data_AF-A0A2C0E778-F1
#
_entry.id   AF-A0A2C0E778-F1
#
_cell.length_a   1.000
_cell.length_b   1.000
_cell.length_c   1.000
_cell.angle_alpha   90.00
_cell.angle_beta   90.00
_cell.angle_gamma   90.00
#
_symmetry.space_group_name_H-M   'P 1'
#
loop_
_entity.id
_entity.type
_entity.pdbx_description
1 polymer ?
#
loop_
_entity_poly.entity_id
_entity_poly.type
_entity_poly.pdbx_seq_one_letter_code
_entity_poly.pdbx_strand_id
1 'polypeptide(L)'
;MRVRKLVLVFVAICIFIVTGCSNILGNEDQRIEVQKHVGDDKYEDFKIVTDNNPVLQVKKILNDTNFENKKVEMSRSADYRFIFQFKNPKIEVKAVSYQIWISPNKDKVEIMAGDNRYAQLEGKNAATLFWIVTGEKLAKIYGT
;
A
#
# COMPACT_ATOMS: atom_id res chain seq x y z
N MET A 1 8.90 -26.26 47.45
CA MET A 1 9.51 -24.98 47.00
C MET A 1 9.96 -24.97 45.54
N ARG A 2 10.47 -26.08 44.97
CA ARG A 2 10.97 -26.17 43.58
C ARG A 2 9.89 -25.91 42.51
N VAL A 3 8.70 -26.48 42.66
CA VAL A 3 7.58 -26.33 41.71
C VAL A 3 7.00 -24.91 41.73
N ARG A 4 6.84 -24.29 42.92
CA ARG A 4 6.42 -22.89 43.05
C ARG A 4 7.38 -21.91 42.37
N LYS A 5 8.69 -22.15 42.46
CA LYS A 5 9.71 -21.34 41.74
C LYS A 5 9.64 -21.55 40.22
N LEU A 6 9.43 -22.78 39.76
CA LEU A 6 9.27 -23.09 38.33
C LEU A 6 8.01 -22.47 37.71
N VAL A 7 6.89 -22.47 38.44
CA VAL A 7 5.65 -21.82 38.01
C VAL A 7 5.83 -20.30 37.92
N LEU A 8 6.51 -19.68 38.90
CA LEU A 8 6.80 -18.24 38.86
C LEU A 8 7.70 -17.84 37.68
N VAL A 9 8.69 -18.68 37.34
CA VAL A 9 9.56 -18.45 36.17
C VAL A 9 8.77 -18.58 34.86
N PHE A 10 7.88 -19.57 34.74
CA PHE A 10 7.02 -19.72 33.57
C PHE A 10 6.04 -18.56 33.40
N VAL A 11 5.43 -18.08 34.49
CA VAL A 11 4.54 -16.91 34.47
C VAL A 11 5.31 -15.64 34.07
N ALA A 12 6.53 -15.46 34.57
CA ALA A 12 7.37 -14.32 34.19
C ALA A 12 7.75 -14.36 32.70
N ILE A 13 8.09 -15.54 32.15
CA ILE A 13 8.37 -15.71 30.72
C ILE A 13 7.14 -15.38 29.88
N CYS A 14 5.95 -15.87 30.25
CA CYS A 14 4.72 -15.58 29.52
C CYS A 14 4.41 -14.07 29.45
N ILE A 15 4.67 -13.30 30.52
CA ILE A 15 4.44 -11.84 30.54
C ILE A 15 5.30 -11.10 29.50
N PHE A 16 6.52 -11.59 29.21
CA PHE A 16 7.38 -11.01 28.16
C PHE A 16 6.92 -11.30 26.73
N ILE A 17 6.05 -12.31 26.51
CA ILE A 17 5.56 -12.67 25.17
C ILE A 17 4.29 -11.87 24.80
N VAL A 18 3.55 -11.34 25.78
CA VAL A 18 2.28 -10.63 25.52
C VAL A 18 2.49 -9.16 25.12
N THR A 19 3.67 -8.59 25.33
CA THR A 19 4.04 -7.28 24.74
C THR A 19 4.53 -7.44 23.31
N GLY A 20 3.77 -8.16 22.47
CA GLY A 20 3.86 -7.96 21.03
C GLY A 20 3.34 -6.56 20.75
N CYS A 21 4.11 -5.73 20.05
CA CYS A 21 3.75 -4.36 19.68
C CYS A 21 2.28 -4.33 19.26
N SER A 22 1.41 -3.81 20.13
CA SER A 22 0.02 -3.58 19.78
C SER A 22 0.00 -2.67 18.57
N ASN A 23 -0.93 -2.93 17.64
CA ASN A 23 -1.10 -2.26 16.35
C ASN A 23 -1.49 -0.77 16.47
N ILE A 24 -0.95 -0.03 17.44
CA ILE A 24 -1.17 1.39 17.70
C ILE A 24 -0.93 2.20 16.42
N LEU A 25 0.08 1.82 15.63
CA LEU A 25 0.41 2.47 14.36
C LEU A 25 -0.61 2.20 13.24
N GLY A 26 -1.37 1.10 13.30
CA GLY A 26 -2.36 0.73 12.27
C GLY A 26 -3.67 1.52 12.32
N ASN A 27 -3.97 2.15 13.46
CA ASN A 27 -5.21 2.90 13.68
C ASN A 27 -5.06 4.42 13.50
N GLU A 28 -3.85 4.90 13.24
CA GLU A 28 -3.61 6.33 13.01
C GLU A 28 -4.05 6.70 11.59
N ASP A 29 -4.70 7.86 11.47
CA ASP A 29 -5.20 8.36 10.20
C ASP A 29 -4.04 8.61 9.23
N GLN A 30 -4.19 8.10 8.02
CA GLN A 30 -3.23 8.27 6.94
C GLN A 30 -3.85 9.02 5.76
N ARG A 31 -3.00 9.65 4.97
CA ARG A 31 -3.32 10.20 3.65
C ARG A 31 -2.49 9.47 2.59
N ILE A 32 -2.92 9.56 1.34
CA ILE A 32 -2.13 9.08 0.20
C ILE A 32 -1.53 10.29 -0.51
N GLU A 33 -0.22 10.28 -0.69
CA GLU A 33 0.49 11.27 -1.50
C GLU A 33 0.86 10.61 -2.83
N VAL A 34 0.42 11.20 -3.93
CA VAL A 34 0.58 10.68 -5.29
C VAL A 34 1.51 11.58 -6.07
N GLN A 35 2.47 10.98 -6.74
CA GLN A 35 3.35 11.62 -7.71
C GLN A 35 3.11 11.06 -9.10
N LYS A 36 3.21 11.92 -10.12
CA LYS A 36 3.04 11.56 -11.53
C LYS A 36 4.37 11.67 -12.27
N HIS A 37 4.64 10.73 -13.17
CA HIS A 37 5.82 10.79 -14.03
C HIS A 37 5.69 11.92 -15.06
N VAL A 38 6.76 12.71 -15.21
CA VAL A 38 6.80 13.88 -16.11
C VAL A 38 7.90 13.80 -17.17
N GLY A 39 8.55 12.64 -17.31
CA GLY A 39 9.70 12.42 -18.21
C GLY A 39 11.04 12.41 -17.48
N ASP A 40 12.10 11.98 -18.17
CA ASP A 40 13.48 11.90 -17.66
C ASP A 40 13.60 11.23 -16.27
N ASP A 41 12.79 10.20 -16.02
CA ASP A 41 12.67 9.50 -14.74
C ASP A 41 12.32 10.39 -13.52
N LYS A 42 11.77 11.58 -13.77
CA LYS A 42 11.30 12.52 -12.76
C LYS A 42 9.83 12.33 -12.46
N TYR A 43 9.48 12.62 -11.21
CA TYR A 43 8.13 12.57 -10.68
C TYR A 43 7.83 13.88 -9.96
N GLU A 44 6.62 14.39 -10.17
CA GLU A 44 6.14 15.60 -9.52
C GLU A 44 4.92 15.27 -8.65
N ASP A 45 4.76 16.01 -7.55
CA ASP A 45 3.60 15.90 -6.69
C ASP A 45 2.34 16.21 -7.50
N PHE A 46 1.40 15.27 -7.51
CA PHE A 46 0.22 15.32 -8.34
C PHE A 46 -1.05 15.52 -7.53
N LYS A 47 -1.23 14.74 -6.46
CA LYS A 47 -2.47 14.74 -5.68
C LYS A 47 -2.22 14.23 -4.26
N ILE A 48 -3.00 14.77 -3.32
CA ILE A 48 -3.08 14.26 -1.96
C ILE A 48 -4.52 13.82 -1.69
N VAL A 49 -4.70 12.57 -1.24
CA VAL A 49 -5.99 12.01 -0.84
C VAL A 49 -6.06 11.97 0.68
N THR A 50 -6.85 12.87 1.26
CA THR A 50 -7.00 13.03 2.72
C THR A 50 -8.24 12.34 3.29
N ASP A 51 -9.25 12.08 2.45
CA ASP A 51 -10.51 11.48 2.86
C ASP A 51 -10.33 10.02 3.27
N ASN A 52 -10.84 9.66 4.45
CA ASN A 52 -10.60 8.35 5.03
C ASN A 52 -11.20 7.21 4.19
N ASN A 53 -12.38 7.41 3.58
CA ASN A 53 -13.04 6.36 2.81
C ASN A 53 -12.22 5.94 1.55
N PRO A 54 -11.77 6.86 0.67
CA PRO A 54 -10.83 6.52 -0.40
C PRO A 54 -9.52 5.86 0.10
N VAL A 55 -8.93 6.37 1.18
CA VAL A 55 -7.69 5.79 1.74
C VAL A 55 -7.90 4.34 2.19
N LEU A 56 -9.01 4.06 2.89
CA LEU A 56 -9.37 2.71 3.32
C LEU A 56 -9.67 1.78 2.15
N GLN A 57 -10.28 2.27 1.07
CA GLN A 57 -10.51 1.48 -0.14
C GLN A 57 -9.19 1.06 -0.80
N VAL A 58 -8.22 1.96 -0.91
CA VAL A 58 -6.89 1.60 -1.44
C VAL A 58 -6.21 0.59 -0.53
N LYS A 59 -6.19 0.81 0.80
CA LYS A 59 -5.65 -0.17 1.75
C LYS A 59 -6.28 -1.54 1.60
N LYS A 60 -7.61 -1.60 1.46
CA LYS A 60 -8.34 -2.85 1.25
C LYS A 60 -7.93 -3.54 -0.05
N ILE A 61 -7.89 -2.81 -1.17
CA ILE A 61 -7.46 -3.35 -2.47
C ILE A 61 -6.07 -3.96 -2.33
N LEU A 62 -5.12 -3.25 -1.72
CA LEU A 62 -3.75 -3.72 -1.55
C LEU A 62 -3.65 -4.94 -0.63
N ASN A 63 -4.43 -4.99 0.44
CA ASN A 63 -4.46 -6.14 1.36
C ASN A 63 -5.10 -7.38 0.73
N ASP A 64 -6.15 -7.19 -0.08
CA ASP A 64 -6.86 -8.26 -0.77
C ASP A 64 -6.11 -8.74 -2.04
N THR A 65 -5.10 -7.98 -2.49
CA THR A 65 -4.31 -8.31 -3.67
C THR A 65 -3.27 -9.37 -3.34
N ASN A 66 -3.28 -10.46 -4.10
CA ASN A 66 -2.23 -11.46 -4.02
C ASN A 66 -0.98 -10.99 -4.80
N PHE A 67 0.02 -10.49 -4.06
CA PHE A 67 1.29 -10.08 -4.65
C PHE A 67 2.21 -11.27 -4.89
N GLU A 68 2.76 -11.37 -6.09
CA GLU A 68 3.85 -12.27 -6.41
C GLU A 68 5.18 -11.70 -5.91
N ASN A 69 5.95 -12.50 -5.17
CA ASN A 69 7.31 -12.13 -4.75
C ASN A 69 8.28 -12.34 -5.90
N LYS A 70 8.27 -11.42 -6.86
CA LYS A 70 9.11 -11.45 -8.05
C LYS A 70 9.64 -10.06 -8.32
N LYS A 71 10.94 -9.98 -8.60
CA LYS A 71 11.53 -8.78 -9.22
C LYS A 71 11.10 -8.77 -10.69
N VAL A 72 10.28 -7.78 -11.05
CA VAL A 72 9.84 -7.57 -12.43
C VAL A 72 10.57 -6.36 -12.96
N GLU A 73 11.33 -6.53 -14.04
CA GLU A 73 11.90 -5.39 -14.77
C GLU A 73 10.84 -4.89 -15.75
N MET A 74 10.33 -3.69 -15.48
CA MET A 74 9.34 -3.04 -16.34
C MET A 74 10.06 -2.34 -17.51
N SER A 75 9.45 -2.39 -18.70
CA SER A 75 10.04 -1.81 -19.93
C SER A 75 10.15 -0.28 -19.91
N ARG A 76 9.43 0.37 -19.00
CA ARG A 76 9.37 1.82 -18.82
C ARG A 76 9.15 2.18 -17.36
N SER A 77 9.45 3.43 -17.03
CA SER A 77 9.13 4.01 -15.71
C SER A 77 7.63 3.99 -15.42
N ALA A 78 7.29 3.88 -14.14
CA ALA A 78 5.92 3.91 -13.64
C ALA A 78 5.21 5.21 -14.03
N ASP A 79 3.92 5.14 -14.33
CA ASP A 79 3.12 6.34 -14.63
C ASP A 79 2.87 7.18 -13.37
N TYR A 80 2.67 6.49 -12.25
CA TYR A 80 2.41 7.10 -10.95
C TYR A 80 3.16 6.37 -9.85
N ARG A 81 3.45 7.08 -8.77
CA ARG A 81 3.93 6.53 -7.51
C ARG A 81 3.07 7.07 -6.38
N PHE A 82 2.86 6.28 -5.33
CA PHE A 82 2.20 6.79 -4.14
C PHE A 82 2.73 6.16 -2.86
N ILE A 83 2.56 6.89 -1.75
CA ILE A 83 2.87 6.44 -0.39
C ILE A 83 1.69 6.68 0.54
N PHE A 84 1.60 5.88 1.60
CA PHE A 84 0.76 6.22 2.76
C PHE A 84 1.59 7.00 3.77
N GLN A 85 1.13 8.21 4.08
CA GLN A 85 1.75 9.08 5.07
C GLN A 85 0.80 9.29 6.25
N PHE A 86 1.30 9.26 7.47
CA PHE A 86 0.50 9.62 8.65
C PHE A 86 0.11 11.09 8.59
N LYS A 87 -1.15 11.39 8.92
CA LYS A 87 -1.60 12.79 9.06
C LYS A 87 -0.94 13.47 10.26
N ASN A 88 -0.63 12.69 11.30
CA ASN A 88 0.14 13.17 12.44
C ASN A 88 1.62 13.29 12.07
N PRO A 89 2.20 14.51 11.99
CA PRO A 89 3.58 14.70 11.57
C PRO A 89 4.60 14.18 12.58
N LYS A 90 4.19 13.89 13.83
CA LYS A 90 5.07 13.32 14.85
C LYS A 90 5.38 11.84 14.61
N ILE A 91 4.65 11.20 13.70
CA ILE A 91 4.83 9.80 13.34
C ILE A 91 5.66 9.73 12.07
N GLU A 92 6.97 9.55 12.25
CA GLU A 92 7.90 9.38 11.14
C GLU A 92 8.27 7.91 10.99
N VAL A 93 7.75 7.28 9.94
CA VAL A 93 8.06 5.89 9.58
C VAL A 93 8.37 5.86 8.10
N LYS A 94 9.36 5.05 7.70
CA LYS A 94 9.69 4.82 6.29
C LYS A 94 8.47 4.24 5.57
N ALA A 95 7.84 5.04 4.71
CA ALA A 95 6.67 4.60 3.96
C ALA A 95 7.06 3.62 2.86
N VAL A 96 6.20 2.62 2.62
CA VAL A 96 6.30 1.75 1.46
C VAL A 96 5.85 2.55 0.24
N SER A 97 6.72 2.60 -0.78
CA SER A 97 6.38 3.18 -2.09
C SER A 97 5.67 2.15 -2.95
N TYR A 98 4.56 2.57 -3.54
CA TYR A 98 3.82 1.82 -4.53
C TYR A 98 4.00 2.48 -5.89
N GLN A 99 4.37 1.69 -6.89
CA GLN A 99 4.55 2.12 -8.26
C GLN A 99 3.42 1.56 -9.11
N ILE A 100 2.87 2.37 -10.01
CA ILE A 100 1.72 2.01 -10.85
C ILE A 100 2.06 2.19 -12.33
N TRP A 101 1.74 1.18 -13.13
CA TRP A 101 1.70 1.25 -14.58
C TRP A 101 0.27 1.03 -15.07
N ILE A 102 -0.15 1.89 -15.99
CA ILE A 102 -1.41 1.80 -16.69
C ILE A 102 -1.15 1.14 -18.04
N SER A 103 -1.92 0.10 -18.35
CA SER A 103 -1.82 -0.54 -19.67
C SER A 103 -2.09 0.48 -20.77
N PRO A 104 -1.48 0.35 -21.97
CA PRO A 104 -1.77 1.24 -23.10
C PRO A 104 -3.26 1.34 -23.44
N ASN A 105 -4.00 0.23 -23.26
CA ASN A 105 -5.45 0.15 -23.49
C ASN A 105 -6.28 0.73 -22.33
N LYS A 106 -5.64 1.18 -21.23
CA LYS A 106 -6.25 1.77 -20.05
C LYS A 106 -7.32 0.90 -19.39
N ASP A 107 -7.11 -0.42 -19.41
CA ASP A 107 -8.02 -1.45 -18.91
C ASP A 107 -7.44 -2.23 -17.70
N LYS A 108 -6.13 -2.18 -17.52
CA LYS A 108 -5.39 -2.90 -16.47
C LYS A 108 -4.45 -1.97 -15.73
N VAL A 109 -4.22 -2.30 -14.47
CA VAL A 109 -3.33 -1.54 -13.58
C VAL A 109 -2.33 -2.52 -13.00
N GLU A 110 -1.07 -2.38 -13.37
CA GLU A 110 0.03 -3.13 -12.78
C GLU A 110 0.56 -2.34 -11.58
N ILE A 111 0.84 -3.01 -10.48
CA ILE A 111 1.30 -2.40 -9.24
C ILE A 111 2.52 -3.14 -8.69
N MET A 112 3.51 -2.37 -8.25
CA MET A 112 4.65 -2.87 -7.51
C MET A 112 4.73 -2.22 -6.13
N ALA A 113 4.82 -3.02 -5.08
CA ALA A 113 5.04 -2.56 -3.72
C ALA A 113 6.53 -2.76 -3.37
N GLY A 114 7.24 -1.66 -3.08
CA GLY A 114 8.70 -1.70 -2.97
C GLY A 114 9.33 -2.17 -4.28
N ASP A 115 10.29 -3.11 -4.20
CA ASP A 115 11.12 -3.51 -5.34
C ASP A 115 10.91 -4.97 -5.80
N ASN A 116 10.02 -5.72 -5.14
CA ASN A 116 9.94 -7.18 -5.32
C ASN A 116 8.54 -7.79 -5.17
N ARG A 117 7.50 -6.98 -4.98
CA ARG A 117 6.12 -7.45 -4.87
C ARG A 117 5.31 -6.90 -6.02
N TYR A 118 4.93 -7.76 -6.94
CA TYR A 118 4.21 -7.38 -8.16
C TYR A 118 2.78 -7.94 -8.14
N ALA A 119 1.83 -7.19 -8.68
CA ALA A 119 0.51 -7.68 -9.00
C ALA A 119 -0.08 -6.95 -10.20
N GLN A 120 -1.00 -7.62 -10.89
CA GLN A 120 -1.83 -7.02 -11.93
C GLN A 120 -3.27 -6.97 -11.45
N LEU A 121 -3.84 -5.77 -11.41
CA LEU A 121 -5.23 -5.54 -11.06
C LEU A 121 -6.08 -5.40 -12.32
N GLU A 122 -7.29 -5.94 -12.23
CA GLU A 122 -8.30 -5.85 -13.28
C GLU A 122 -9.67 -5.48 -12.70
N GLY A 123 -10.64 -5.19 -13.56
CA GLY A 123 -12.03 -4.96 -13.19
C GLY A 123 -12.23 -3.84 -12.17
N LYS A 124 -13.05 -4.10 -11.15
CA LYS A 124 -13.46 -3.08 -10.16
C LYS A 124 -12.28 -2.56 -9.34
N ASN A 125 -11.33 -3.43 -8.96
CA ASN A 125 -10.20 -3.02 -8.14
C ASN A 125 -9.24 -2.11 -8.92
N ALA A 126 -8.94 -2.45 -10.17
CA ALA A 126 -8.16 -1.58 -11.06
C ALA A 126 -8.84 -0.22 -11.25
N ALA A 127 -10.13 -0.22 -11.59
CA ALA A 127 -10.88 1.02 -11.81
C ALA A 127 -10.94 1.90 -10.56
N THR A 128 -11.15 1.30 -9.39
CA THR A 128 -11.23 2.03 -8.11
C THR A 128 -9.87 2.59 -7.73
N LEU A 129 -8.80 1.80 -7.81
CA LEU A 129 -7.44 2.27 -7.51
C LEU A 129 -7.04 3.41 -8.45
N PHE A 130 -7.23 3.23 -9.76
CA PHE A 130 -6.91 4.25 -10.76
C PHE A 130 -7.65 5.54 -10.46
N TRP A 131 -8.97 5.49 -10.24
CA TRP A 131 -9.76 6.67 -9.94
C TRP A 131 -9.32 7.41 -8.68
N ILE A 132 -8.99 6.69 -7.60
CA ILE A 132 -8.53 7.33 -6.36
C ILE A 132 -7.19 8.01 -6.58
N VAL A 133 -6.24 7.34 -7.26
CA VAL A 133 -4.87 7.83 -7.49
C VAL A 133 -4.85 8.99 -8.49
N THR A 134 -5.55 8.86 -9.62
CA THR A 134 -5.44 9.81 -10.74
C THR A 134 -6.58 10.82 -10.78
N GLY A 135 -7.74 10.50 -10.20
CA GLY A 135 -8.98 11.26 -10.40
C GLY A 135 -9.69 10.97 -11.73
N GLU A 136 -9.10 10.13 -12.59
CA GLU A 136 -9.63 9.79 -13.92
C GLU A 136 -10.40 8.45 -13.89
N LYS A 137 -11.12 8.15 -14.98
CA LYS A 137 -11.77 6.84 -15.16
C LYS A 137 -10.93 5.98 -16.10
N LEU A 138 -10.72 4.71 -15.75
CA LEU A 138 -10.17 3.74 -16.70
C LEU A 138 -11.10 3.65 -17.92
N ALA A 139 -10.53 3.35 -19.09
CA ALA A 139 -11.33 3.18 -20.29
C ALA A 139 -12.32 2.03 -20.05
N LYS A 140 -13.61 2.27 -20.34
CA LYS A 140 -14.59 1.20 -20.33
C LYS A 140 -14.19 0.19 -21.41
N ILE A 141 -14.07 -1.07 -21.02
CA ILE A 141 -14.19 -2.17 -21.97
C ILE A 141 -15.62 -2.09 -22.51
N TYR A 142 -15.79 -1.62 -23.75
CA TYR A 142 -16.98 -1.96 -24.52
C TYR A 142 -16.84 -3.42 -24.91
N GLY A 143 -17.24 -4.31 -24.00
CA GLY A 143 -17.36 -5.74 -24.25
C GLY A 143 -18.81 -6.05 -24.58
N THR A 144 -19.04 -6.25 -25.89
CA THR A 144 -20.08 -7.04 -26.58
C THR A 144 -21.21 -7.64 -25.74
#